data_AF-A0A915AZA3-F1
#
_entry.id   AF-A0A915AZA3-F1
#
_cell.length_a   1.000
_cell.length_b   1.000
_cell.length_c   1.000
_cell.angle_alpha   90.00
_cell.angle_beta   90.00
_cell.angle_gamma   90.00
#
_symmetry.space_group_name_H-M   'P 1'
#
loop_
_entity.id
_entity.type
_entity.pdbx_description
1 polymer ?
#
loop_
_entity_poly.entity_id
_entity_poly.type
_entity_poly.pdbx_seq_one_letter_code
_entity_poly.pdbx_strand_id
1 'polypeptide(L)'
;MPLEDNDEKDCINGKDNKESSRHRPDDLKGDENANEPPSSSTGQLKRKRVESERLPVEGDSPTSFVERDRLLDMSAAFGNMALVHEISLNADFEFSTIPSDPVEKVVKECVHRAFWDKLRDDINNHDPPDYSHVFGVLPDIKKMILEIIPADRIRLLSEVESHLDETLLKQQLERGCIDVARLSAYLVDLLSRLCAPCREEQLNKIRNAKDLIETLRSTCELLEVMKVDMANFYLKQNRPVIEAYSAEYELEQFMKVMDADPDLRIAITDWLMRHIDTDQETANGSAPPSAKKRFEDLSNSEVSAIISRAYLELLDWSVFHSYPATLMIDRFRLEELGEKLLQVIICTSCVLITCNLAGKEVSERRAFKTNLKNQLLIITNSIERRYGKFFFFLIFIFISLLSLFVCLFICFRWE
;
A
#
# COMPACT_ATOMS: atom_id res chain seq x y z
N MET A 1 -33.48 -11.93 30.88
CA MET A 1 -34.20 -12.07 32.18
C MET A 1 -33.14 -12.38 33.23
N PRO A 2 -33.04 -11.59 34.32
CA PRO A 2 -31.83 -11.44 35.14
C PRO A 2 -31.93 -12.11 36.53
N LEU A 3 -30.79 -12.39 37.18
CA LEU A 3 -30.49 -12.43 38.63
C LEU A 3 -28.94 -12.50 38.76
N GLU A 4 -28.19 -11.43 39.05
CA GLU A 4 -27.82 -10.85 40.37
C GLU A 4 -27.08 -11.76 41.36
N ASP A 5 -25.78 -11.45 41.50
CA ASP A 5 -24.90 -11.29 42.68
C ASP A 5 -24.90 -12.27 43.88
N ASN A 6 -23.67 -12.62 44.31
CA ASN A 6 -23.35 -12.87 45.71
C ASN A 6 -21.89 -12.48 46.01
N ASP A 7 -21.76 -11.76 47.13
CA ASP A 7 -20.59 -11.07 47.68
C ASP A 7 -19.52 -11.98 48.33
N GLU A 8 -18.26 -11.63 48.07
CA GLU A 8 -17.16 -11.20 48.97
C GLU A 8 -16.97 -11.68 50.45
N LYS A 9 -15.66 -11.77 50.80
CA LYS A 9 -14.93 -11.67 52.11
C LYS A 9 -14.62 -12.97 52.90
N ASP A 10 -13.46 -13.18 53.55
CA ASP A 10 -12.33 -12.31 53.93
C ASP A 10 -11.06 -13.11 54.37
N CYS A 11 -9.88 -12.52 54.11
CA CYS A 11 -8.60 -12.44 54.89
C CYS A 11 -7.83 -13.73 55.35
N ILE A 12 -6.48 -13.83 55.43
CA ILE A 12 -5.49 -13.05 56.22
C ILE A 12 -4.01 -13.44 55.86
N ASN A 13 -3.12 -12.41 55.83
CA ASN A 13 -1.67 -12.26 56.13
C ASN A 13 -0.50 -12.92 55.35
N GLY A 14 0.49 -12.05 55.07
CA GLY A 14 1.91 -12.33 55.33
C GLY A 14 2.92 -11.55 54.47
N LYS A 15 3.44 -10.42 54.96
CA LYS A 15 4.46 -9.56 54.31
C LYS A 15 5.79 -9.57 55.09
N ASP A 16 6.88 -9.39 54.34
CA ASP A 16 8.14 -8.66 54.63
C ASP A 16 9.40 -9.33 55.26
N ASN A 17 10.47 -9.31 54.42
CA ASN A 17 11.86 -8.79 54.58
C ASN A 17 12.94 -9.44 55.47
N LYS A 18 14.11 -9.78 54.87
CA LYS A 18 15.42 -9.05 55.02
C LYS A 18 16.64 -9.70 54.31
N GLU A 19 17.23 -8.95 53.37
CA GLU A 19 18.62 -8.43 53.26
C GLU A 19 19.94 -9.25 53.43
N SER A 20 20.94 -8.85 52.60
CA SER A 20 22.43 -8.97 52.67
C SER A 20 23.07 -10.19 51.97
N SER A 21 24.13 -10.12 51.14
CA SER A 21 25.36 -9.31 51.17
C SER A 21 26.10 -9.26 49.80
N ARG A 22 26.99 -8.26 49.66
CA ARG A 22 27.85 -7.84 48.53
C ARG A 22 29.09 -8.73 48.31
N HIS A 23 29.64 -8.79 47.08
CA HIS A 23 31.03 -8.41 46.78
C HIS A 23 31.39 -8.39 45.28
N ARG A 24 32.10 -7.34 44.86
CA ARG A 24 32.90 -7.16 43.62
C ARG A 24 34.27 -6.60 44.08
N PRO A 25 35.39 -6.89 43.40
CA PRO A 25 36.22 -5.82 42.78
C PRO A 25 36.87 -6.27 41.43
N ASP A 26 36.94 -5.46 40.37
CA ASP A 26 37.85 -4.34 39.99
C ASP A 26 39.22 -4.76 39.37
N ASP A 27 39.57 -4.05 38.28
CA ASP A 27 40.67 -4.20 37.31
C ASP A 27 42.10 -3.84 37.82
N LEU A 28 43.16 -4.33 37.13
CA LEU A 28 44.26 -3.54 36.50
C LEU A 28 45.54 -4.35 36.11
N LYS A 29 45.95 -4.19 34.83
CA LYS A 29 47.30 -4.13 34.15
C LYS A 29 48.57 -4.86 34.66
N GLY A 30 49.35 -5.40 33.69
CA GLY A 30 50.81 -5.62 33.77
C GLY A 30 51.43 -6.23 32.48
N ASP A 31 52.51 -5.62 31.99
CA ASP A 31 53.20 -5.79 30.69
C ASP A 31 54.41 -6.76 30.71
N GLU A 32 54.86 -7.13 29.49
CA GLU A 32 56.22 -7.51 29.04
C GLU A 32 56.97 -8.76 29.60
N ASN A 33 57.42 -9.67 28.72
CA ASN A 33 58.84 -9.74 28.30
C ASN A 33 59.11 -10.72 27.13
N ALA A 34 60.12 -10.38 26.33
CA ALA A 34 60.59 -11.00 25.10
C ALA A 34 61.58 -12.18 25.30
N ASN A 35 61.76 -12.99 24.26
CA ASN A 35 63.04 -13.65 23.93
C ASN A 35 63.08 -14.12 22.46
N GLU A 36 64.07 -13.61 21.73
CA GLU A 36 64.64 -14.05 20.45
C GLU A 36 66.13 -14.41 20.73
N PRO A 37 67.05 -14.84 19.81
CA PRO A 37 67.03 -15.27 18.39
C PRO A 37 67.94 -16.55 18.20
N PRO A 38 68.80 -16.83 17.16
CA PRO A 38 69.04 -16.22 15.83
C PRO A 38 69.36 -17.19 14.63
N SER A 39 69.66 -16.55 13.48
CA SER A 39 70.56 -16.92 12.34
C SER A 39 69.90 -17.30 10.99
N SER A 40 70.40 -16.97 9.79
CA SER A 40 71.23 -15.89 9.21
C SER A 40 71.33 -16.09 7.68
N SER A 41 71.23 -15.03 6.88
CA SER A 41 71.86 -14.81 5.52
C SER A 41 71.39 -15.72 4.35
N THR A 42 71.34 -15.38 3.04
CA THR A 42 71.84 -14.27 2.20
C THR A 42 71.18 -14.39 0.81
N GLY A 43 71.10 -13.32 0.00
CA GLY A 43 71.17 -13.43 -1.47
C GLY A 43 70.15 -12.60 -2.29
N GLN A 44 70.63 -11.54 -2.93
CA GLN A 44 69.92 -10.58 -3.78
C GLN A 44 69.57 -11.13 -5.19
N LEU A 45 68.56 -10.56 -5.87
CA LEU A 45 68.70 -9.85 -7.17
C LEU A 45 67.37 -9.26 -7.71
N LYS A 46 67.51 -8.04 -8.24
CA LYS A 46 66.50 -7.09 -8.77
C LYS A 46 65.82 -7.55 -10.07
N ARG A 47 64.54 -7.14 -10.26
CA ARG A 47 64.08 -6.57 -11.55
C ARG A 47 62.95 -5.56 -11.35
N LYS A 48 63.09 -4.42 -12.04
CA LYS A 48 62.35 -3.16 -11.97
C LYS A 48 61.43 -3.01 -13.19
N ARG A 49 60.19 -2.53 -13.05
CA ARG A 49 59.45 -1.80 -14.10
C ARG A 49 58.28 -0.97 -13.51
N VAL A 50 58.53 0.31 -13.24
CA VAL A 50 58.02 1.53 -13.90
C VAL A 50 56.57 1.91 -13.51
N GLU A 51 56.56 2.91 -12.65
CA GLU A 51 55.51 3.83 -12.23
C GLU A 51 55.14 4.80 -13.35
N SER A 52 53.86 5.17 -13.47
CA SER A 52 53.43 6.36 -14.21
C SER A 52 52.56 7.20 -13.28
N GLU A 53 52.88 8.49 -13.25
CA GLU A 53 52.59 9.48 -12.22
C GLU A 53 51.12 9.88 -12.09
N ARG A 54 50.80 10.37 -10.88
CA ARG A 54 49.53 10.93 -10.41
C ARG A 54 49.19 12.29 -11.04
N LEU A 55 47.91 12.61 -11.11
CA LEU A 55 47.40 13.95 -10.71
C LEU A 55 46.18 13.77 -9.79
N PRO A 56 46.06 14.59 -8.71
CA PRO A 56 45.00 14.50 -7.72
C PRO A 56 43.79 15.34 -8.13
N VAL A 57 42.58 14.82 -7.93
CA VAL A 57 41.37 15.65 -7.88
C VAL A 57 40.73 15.38 -6.52
N GLU A 58 40.98 16.32 -5.60
CA GLU A 58 40.15 16.52 -4.43
C GLU A 58 38.77 17.00 -4.89
N GLY A 59 37.76 16.31 -4.39
CA GLY A 59 36.35 16.54 -4.66
C GLY A 59 35.57 15.60 -3.77
N ASP A 60 35.79 15.73 -2.47
CA ASP A 60 35.13 14.97 -1.42
C ASP A 60 33.65 15.40 -1.40
N SER A 61 32.81 14.64 -2.09
CA SER A 61 31.37 14.61 -1.87
C SER A 61 31.06 13.19 -1.46
N PRO A 62 30.63 12.94 -0.21
CA PRO A 62 30.18 11.61 0.13
C PRO A 62 28.86 11.42 -0.61
N THR A 63 28.89 10.73 -1.75
CA THR A 63 27.71 10.05 -2.24
C THR A 63 27.32 9.11 -1.13
N SER A 64 26.32 9.49 -0.34
CA SER A 64 25.75 8.61 0.69
C SER A 64 25.27 7.38 -0.07
N PHE A 65 26.06 6.32 0.01
CA PHE A 65 25.62 5.00 -0.36
C PHE A 65 24.55 4.69 0.68
N VAL A 66 23.31 5.06 0.39
CA VAL A 66 22.17 4.60 1.19
C VAL A 66 22.23 3.08 1.05
N GLU A 67 22.64 2.45 2.15
CA GLU A 67 22.81 1.01 2.26
C GLU A 67 21.53 0.36 1.74
N ARG A 68 21.63 -0.54 0.74
CA ARG A 68 20.47 -1.10 0.03
C ARG A 68 19.39 -1.61 0.97
N ASP A 69 19.79 -2.09 2.14
CA ASP A 69 18.90 -2.57 3.19
C ASP A 69 18.06 -1.43 3.80
N ARG A 70 18.64 -0.24 4.01
CA ARG A 70 17.89 0.95 4.42
C ARG A 70 16.89 1.41 3.35
N LEU A 71 17.23 1.29 2.07
CA LEU A 71 16.29 1.61 0.98
C LEU A 71 15.11 0.63 0.94
N LEU A 72 15.36 -0.66 1.18
CA LEU A 72 14.31 -1.68 1.26
C LEU A 72 13.41 -1.46 2.48
N ASP A 73 13.99 -1.15 3.64
CA ASP A 73 13.25 -0.84 4.85
C ASP A 73 12.39 0.43 4.69
N MET A 74 12.94 1.48 4.06
CA MET A 74 12.19 2.69 3.73
C MET A 74 11.05 2.39 2.75
N SER A 75 11.29 1.61 1.70
CA SER A 75 10.25 1.21 0.74
C SER A 75 9.13 0.43 1.41
N ALA A 76 9.45 -0.47 2.35
CA ALA A 76 8.46 -1.22 3.11
C ALA A 76 7.66 -0.29 4.05
N ALA A 77 8.32 0.66 4.72
CA ALA A 77 7.66 1.65 5.56
C ALA A 77 6.68 2.52 4.75
N PHE A 78 7.06 2.97 3.56
CA PHE A 78 6.17 3.70 2.65
C PHE A 78 4.98 2.87 2.19
N GLY A 79 5.22 1.60 1.83
CA GLY A 79 4.14 0.68 1.47
C GLY A 79 3.14 0.46 2.61
N ASN A 80 3.63 0.31 3.84
CA ASN A 80 2.79 0.16 5.02
C ASN A 80 2.02 1.43 5.34
N MET A 81 2.65 2.61 5.24
CA MET A 81 1.99 3.91 5.42
C MET A 81 0.88 4.12 4.40
N ALA A 82 1.17 3.88 3.11
CA ALA A 82 0.18 3.95 2.05
C ALA A 82 -0.97 2.95 2.27
N LEU A 83 -0.67 1.72 2.73
CA LEU A 83 -1.69 0.73 3.04
C LEU A 83 -2.62 1.18 4.18
N VAL A 84 -2.07 1.70 5.27
CA VAL A 84 -2.86 2.21 6.41
C VAL A 84 -3.77 3.36 5.97
N HIS A 85 -3.23 4.28 5.15
CA HIS A 85 -3.95 5.40 4.58
C HIS A 85 -5.08 4.97 3.63
N GLU A 86 -4.83 3.97 2.78
CA GLU A 86 -5.86 3.40 1.90
C GLU A 86 -6.95 2.70 2.70
N ILE A 87 -6.59 1.95 3.74
CA ILE A 87 -7.55 1.30 4.64
C ILE A 87 -8.42 2.35 5.34
N SER A 88 -7.83 3.40 5.91
CA SER A 88 -8.55 4.40 6.70
C SER A 88 -9.55 5.21 5.87
N LEU A 89 -9.23 5.52 4.61
CA LEU A 89 -10.06 6.36 3.75
C LEU A 89 -11.08 5.57 2.91
N ASN A 90 -10.75 4.36 2.45
CA ASN A 90 -11.65 3.54 1.65
C ASN A 90 -12.40 2.53 2.52
N ALA A 91 -13.66 2.82 2.83
CA ALA A 91 -14.54 1.92 3.60
C ALA A 91 -14.70 0.54 2.94
N ASP A 92 -14.70 0.50 1.61
CA ASP A 92 -14.89 -0.71 0.80
C ASP A 92 -13.57 -1.44 0.47
N PHE A 93 -12.45 -1.04 1.09
CA PHE A 93 -11.16 -1.70 0.83
C PHE A 93 -11.19 -3.17 1.27
N GLU A 94 -10.86 -4.05 0.33
CA GLU A 94 -10.72 -5.49 0.53
C GLU A 94 -9.50 -5.99 -0.27
N PHE A 95 -8.77 -6.93 0.31
CA PHE A 95 -7.74 -7.68 -0.40
C PHE A 95 -8.38 -8.54 -1.49
N SER A 96 -7.79 -8.50 -2.69
CA SER A 96 -8.24 -9.27 -3.85
C SER A 96 -7.27 -10.41 -4.15
N THR A 97 -7.82 -11.55 -4.60
CA THR A 97 -7.05 -12.69 -5.12
C THR A 97 -6.67 -12.52 -6.60
N ILE A 98 -7.24 -11.53 -7.29
CA ILE A 98 -7.03 -11.32 -8.72
C ILE A 98 -5.77 -10.45 -8.89
N PRO A 99 -4.73 -10.92 -9.61
CA PRO A 99 -3.58 -10.11 -9.93
C PRO A 99 -4.00 -8.84 -10.66
N SER A 100 -3.39 -7.70 -10.31
CA SER A 100 -3.73 -6.41 -10.91
C SER A 100 -3.34 -6.35 -12.39
N ASP A 101 -2.28 -7.05 -12.78
CA ASP A 101 -1.79 -7.12 -14.17
C ASP A 101 -2.34 -8.36 -14.90
N PRO A 102 -2.99 -8.20 -16.08
CA PRO A 102 -3.38 -9.33 -16.92
C PRO A 102 -2.22 -10.25 -17.30
N VAL A 103 -0.99 -9.72 -17.46
CA VAL A 103 0.18 -10.54 -17.80
C VAL A 103 0.56 -11.43 -16.62
N GLU A 104 0.63 -10.86 -15.42
CA GLU A 104 0.90 -11.61 -14.19
C GLU A 104 -0.11 -12.74 -13.99
N LYS A 105 -1.40 -12.47 -14.24
CA LYS A 105 -2.45 -13.49 -14.17
C LYS A 105 -2.19 -14.65 -15.13
N VAL A 106 -1.91 -14.36 -16.40
CA VAL A 106 -1.63 -15.40 -17.40
C VAL A 106 -0.38 -16.20 -17.05
N VAL A 107 0.67 -15.53 -16.57
CA VAL A 107 1.91 -16.19 -16.14
C VAL A 107 1.65 -17.10 -14.94
N LYS A 108 0.93 -16.62 -13.91
CA LYS A 108 0.57 -17.42 -12.72
C LYS A 108 -0.24 -18.65 -13.12
N GLU A 109 -1.28 -18.48 -13.95
CA GLU A 109 -2.11 -19.59 -14.43
C GLU A 109 -1.29 -20.61 -15.24
N CYS A 110 -0.39 -20.15 -16.11
CA CYS A 110 0.46 -21.02 -16.92
C CYS A 110 1.44 -21.83 -16.06
N VAL A 111 2.08 -21.19 -15.07
CA VAL A 111 3.02 -21.86 -14.16
C VAL A 111 2.31 -22.86 -13.27
N HIS A 112 1.17 -22.48 -12.68
CA HIS A 112 0.37 -23.38 -11.85
C HIS A 112 -0.11 -24.58 -12.66
N ARG A 113 -0.57 -24.36 -13.89
CA ARG A 113 -0.98 -25.44 -14.79
C ARG A 113 0.18 -26.38 -15.09
N ALA A 114 1.34 -25.85 -15.49
CA ALA A 114 2.51 -26.66 -15.79
C ALA A 114 2.98 -27.49 -14.59
N PHE A 115 2.90 -26.93 -13.38
CA PHE A 115 3.21 -27.65 -12.14
C PHE A 115 2.30 -28.86 -11.94
N TRP A 116 0.97 -28.67 -12.00
CA TRP A 116 0.02 -29.77 -11.80
C TRP A 116 0.02 -30.78 -12.95
N ASP A 117 0.29 -30.34 -14.18
CA ASP A 117 0.45 -31.23 -15.34
C ASP A 117 1.70 -32.11 -15.17
N LYS A 118 2.81 -31.57 -14.65
CA LYS A 118 4.01 -32.34 -14.32
C LYS A 118 3.76 -33.37 -13.21
N LEU A 119 3.11 -33.00 -12.11
CA LEU A 119 2.75 -33.97 -11.05
C LEU A 119 1.88 -35.11 -11.60
N ARG A 120 1.03 -34.81 -12.59
CA ARG A 120 0.18 -35.80 -13.25
C ARG A 120 0.97 -36.72 -14.16
N ASP A 121 1.98 -36.19 -14.85
CA ASP A 121 2.92 -36.96 -15.66
C ASP A 121 3.77 -37.90 -14.79
N ASP A 122 4.34 -37.39 -13.69
CA ASP A 122 5.19 -38.13 -12.75
C ASP A 122 4.48 -39.36 -12.13
N ILE A 123 3.16 -39.24 -11.89
CA ILE A 123 2.36 -40.33 -11.29
C ILE A 123 1.85 -41.31 -12.35
N ASN A 124 1.39 -40.84 -13.51
CA ASN A 124 0.69 -41.68 -14.48
C ASN A 124 1.60 -42.29 -15.55
N ASN A 125 2.71 -41.63 -15.90
CA ASN A 125 3.54 -41.98 -17.06
C ASN A 125 4.91 -42.56 -16.69
N HIS A 126 5.28 -42.58 -15.41
CA HIS A 126 6.52 -43.22 -14.91
C HIS A 126 6.24 -44.60 -14.31
N ASP A 127 7.12 -45.57 -14.61
CA ASP A 127 7.13 -46.92 -14.02
C ASP A 127 8.49 -47.17 -13.32
N PRO A 128 8.57 -47.21 -11.97
CA PRO A 128 7.50 -46.98 -11.00
C PRO A 128 7.09 -45.50 -10.88
N PRO A 129 5.89 -45.21 -10.33
CA PRO A 129 5.40 -43.84 -10.14
C PRO A 129 6.35 -42.99 -9.27
N ASP A 130 6.61 -41.75 -9.68
CA ASP A 130 7.43 -40.82 -8.89
C ASP A 130 6.55 -39.91 -8.02
N TYR A 131 6.63 -40.11 -6.71
CA TYR A 131 5.88 -39.32 -5.73
C TYR A 131 6.68 -38.16 -5.12
N SER A 132 7.91 -37.92 -5.60
CA SER A 132 8.83 -36.92 -5.04
C SER A 132 8.21 -35.52 -4.93
N HIS A 133 7.48 -35.07 -5.96
CA HIS A 133 6.85 -33.76 -5.96
C HIS A 133 5.61 -33.70 -5.04
N VAL A 134 4.86 -34.80 -4.89
CA VAL A 134 3.70 -34.86 -3.97
C VAL A 134 4.15 -34.75 -2.52
N PHE A 135 5.34 -35.25 -2.18
CA PHE A 135 5.93 -35.10 -0.85
C PHE A 135 6.23 -33.65 -0.45
N GLY A 136 6.35 -32.73 -1.41
CA GLY A 136 6.42 -31.30 -1.14
C GLY A 136 5.05 -30.67 -0.91
N VAL A 137 4.05 -31.06 -1.71
CA VAL A 137 2.70 -30.47 -1.67
C VAL A 137 1.95 -30.77 -0.38
N LEU A 138 2.10 -31.96 0.18
CA LEU A 138 1.37 -32.36 1.40
C LEU A 138 1.76 -31.51 2.63
N PRO A 139 3.05 -31.33 2.96
CA PRO A 139 3.48 -30.37 3.98
C PRO A 139 3.00 -28.95 3.72
N ASP A 140 3.02 -28.49 2.46
CA ASP A 140 2.55 -27.15 2.11
C ASP A 140 1.05 -26.98 2.39
N ILE A 141 0.22 -27.98 2.04
CA ILE A 141 -1.22 -27.97 2.37
C ILE A 141 -1.44 -27.94 3.88
N LYS A 142 -0.72 -28.77 4.63
CA LYS A 142 -0.79 -28.76 6.10
C LYS A 142 -0.46 -27.38 6.64
N LYS A 143 0.64 -26.78 6.19
CA LYS A 143 1.08 -25.44 6.60
C LYS A 143 0.02 -24.39 6.27
N MET A 144 -0.54 -24.42 5.06
CA MET A 144 -1.59 -23.49 4.63
C MET A 144 -2.86 -23.60 5.49
N ILE A 145 -3.25 -24.83 5.86
CA ILE A 145 -4.39 -25.05 6.76
C ILE A 145 -4.10 -24.46 8.15
N LEU A 146 -2.90 -24.73 8.71
CA LEU A 146 -2.51 -24.22 10.02
C LEU A 146 -2.42 -22.69 10.05
N GLU A 147 -1.99 -22.04 8.97
CA GLU A 147 -1.95 -20.57 8.84
C GLU A 147 -3.35 -19.93 8.86
N ILE A 148 -4.38 -20.63 8.39
CA ILE A 148 -5.76 -20.12 8.39
C ILE A 148 -6.42 -20.32 9.76
N ILE A 149 -5.98 -21.31 10.54
CA ILE A 149 -6.58 -21.60 11.84
C ILE A 149 -6.09 -20.57 12.86
N PRO A 150 -7.01 -19.88 13.56
CA PRO A 150 -6.65 -19.01 14.67
C PRO A 150 -5.84 -19.74 15.76
N ALA A 151 -4.76 -19.11 16.23
CA ALA A 151 -3.80 -19.73 17.16
C ALA A 151 -4.40 -20.14 18.53
N ASP A 152 -5.55 -19.58 18.89
CA ASP A 152 -6.30 -19.91 20.11
C ASP A 152 -7.02 -21.27 20.01
N ARG A 153 -7.20 -21.84 18.81
CA ARG A 153 -7.90 -23.12 18.59
C ARG A 153 -6.97 -24.33 18.69
N ILE A 154 -6.27 -24.47 19.81
CA ILE A 154 -5.24 -25.51 20.07
C ILE A 154 -5.75 -26.94 19.77
N ARG A 155 -7.00 -27.27 20.14
CA ARG A 155 -7.58 -28.60 19.88
C ARG A 155 -7.69 -28.91 18.39
N LEU A 156 -8.09 -27.93 17.60
CA LEU A 156 -8.26 -28.09 16.16
C LEU A 156 -6.89 -28.14 15.47
N LEU A 157 -5.92 -27.34 15.92
CA LEU A 157 -4.52 -27.44 15.47
C LEU A 157 -3.95 -28.84 15.70
N SER A 158 -4.13 -29.41 16.90
CA SER A 158 -3.68 -30.78 17.21
C SER A 158 -4.40 -31.86 16.40
N GLU A 159 -5.71 -31.69 16.14
CA GLU A 159 -6.47 -32.56 15.24
C GLU A 159 -5.83 -32.59 13.84
N VAL A 160 -5.55 -31.41 13.26
CA VAL A 160 -4.90 -31.28 11.95
C VAL A 160 -3.50 -31.88 11.94
N GLU A 161 -2.70 -31.63 12.97
CA GLU A 161 -1.35 -32.19 13.08
C GLU A 161 -1.34 -33.71 13.09
N SER A 162 -2.32 -34.32 13.76
CA SER A 162 -2.44 -35.78 13.86
C SER A 162 -2.97 -36.45 12.60
N HIS A 163 -3.95 -35.84 11.93
CA HIS A 163 -4.58 -36.38 10.73
C HIS A 163 -3.75 -36.13 9.46
N LEU A 164 -3.01 -35.01 9.41
CA LEU A 164 -2.05 -34.69 8.35
C LEU A 164 -0.60 -34.87 8.87
N ASP A 165 -0.28 -36.06 9.38
CA ASP A 165 1.08 -36.44 9.72
C ASP A 165 1.89 -36.69 8.44
N GLU A 166 2.92 -35.86 8.21
CA GLU A 166 3.79 -35.91 7.05
C GLU A 166 4.50 -37.25 6.92
N THR A 167 4.90 -37.87 8.03
CA THR A 167 5.62 -39.14 8.02
C THR A 167 4.71 -40.28 7.60
N LEU A 168 3.47 -40.30 8.13
CA LEU A 168 2.47 -41.30 7.80
C LEU A 168 2.00 -41.17 6.35
N LEU A 169 1.73 -39.95 5.89
CA LEU A 169 1.30 -39.69 4.52
C LEU A 169 2.39 -40.06 3.51
N LYS A 170 3.67 -39.77 3.81
CA LYS A 170 4.81 -40.20 2.99
C LYS A 170 4.86 -41.72 2.87
N GLN A 171 4.77 -42.44 3.99
CA GLN A 171 4.78 -43.90 4.00
C GLN A 171 3.60 -44.52 3.23
N GLN A 172 2.40 -43.93 3.34
CA GLN A 172 1.22 -44.40 2.62
C GLN A 172 1.36 -44.23 1.11
N LEU A 173 1.99 -43.13 0.69
CA LEU A 173 2.17 -42.81 -0.72
C LEU A 173 3.27 -43.68 -1.36
N GLU A 174 4.40 -43.90 -0.69
CA GLU A 174 5.48 -44.82 -1.14
C GLU A 174 4.97 -46.25 -1.34
N ARG A 175 4.04 -46.68 -0.49
CA ARG A 175 3.42 -48.02 -0.56
C ARG A 175 2.23 -48.09 -1.51
N GLY A 176 1.84 -46.97 -2.13
CA GLY A 176 0.68 -46.88 -3.01
C GLY A 176 -0.65 -47.21 -2.32
N CYS A 177 -0.74 -47.05 -1.00
CA CYS A 177 -1.90 -47.43 -0.19
C CYS A 177 -2.68 -46.23 0.38
N ILE A 178 -2.43 -45.03 -0.16
CA ILE A 178 -3.14 -43.82 0.25
C ILE A 178 -4.62 -43.90 -0.13
N ASP A 179 -5.51 -43.72 0.85
CA ASP A 179 -6.95 -43.67 0.63
C ASP A 179 -7.38 -42.22 0.31
N VAL A 180 -7.49 -41.92 -0.98
CA VAL A 180 -7.86 -40.60 -1.49
C VAL A 180 -9.26 -40.20 -1.03
N ALA A 181 -10.20 -41.14 -0.94
CA ALA A 181 -11.58 -40.86 -0.55
C ALA A 181 -11.67 -40.49 0.93
N ARG A 182 -10.90 -41.17 1.79
CA ARG A 182 -10.81 -40.82 3.21
C ARG A 182 -10.12 -39.48 3.43
N LEU A 183 -9.03 -39.21 2.70
CA LEU A 183 -8.33 -37.93 2.76
C LEU A 183 -9.22 -36.77 2.31
N SER A 184 -9.91 -36.92 1.17
CA SER A 184 -10.80 -35.88 0.64
C SER A 184 -11.99 -35.63 1.57
N ALA A 185 -12.59 -36.68 2.15
CA ALA A 185 -13.67 -36.53 3.13
C ALA A 185 -13.23 -35.76 4.38
N TYR A 186 -12.02 -36.06 4.89
CA TYR A 186 -11.45 -35.33 6.02
C TYR A 186 -11.19 -33.86 5.68
N LEU A 187 -10.56 -33.57 4.53
CA LEU A 187 -10.28 -32.21 4.10
C LEU A 187 -11.57 -31.41 3.90
N VAL A 188 -12.60 -32.00 3.29
CA VAL A 188 -13.90 -31.34 3.11
C VAL A 188 -14.56 -31.04 4.44
N ASP A 189 -14.57 -31.99 5.39
CA ASP A 189 -15.12 -31.76 6.73
C ASP A 189 -14.38 -30.63 7.46
N LEU A 190 -13.05 -30.68 7.48
CA LEU A 190 -12.22 -29.67 8.11
C LEU A 190 -12.42 -28.28 7.49
N LEU A 191 -12.33 -28.18 6.16
CA LEU A 191 -12.45 -26.91 5.46
C LEU A 191 -13.87 -26.35 5.53
N SER A 192 -14.90 -27.21 5.57
CA SER A 192 -16.29 -26.77 5.76
C SER A 192 -16.53 -26.11 7.13
N ARG A 193 -15.79 -26.52 8.16
CA ARG A 193 -15.83 -25.88 9.50
C ARG A 193 -15.12 -24.52 9.54
N LEU A 194 -14.25 -24.23 8.57
CA LEU A 194 -13.38 -23.05 8.55
C LEU A 194 -13.80 -22.00 7.51
N CYS A 195 -14.46 -22.41 6.42
CA CYS A 195 -14.79 -21.51 5.32
C CYS A 195 -16.14 -20.80 5.48
N ALA A 196 -16.31 -19.69 4.75
CA ALA A 196 -17.59 -19.01 4.62
C ALA A 196 -18.56 -19.79 3.72
N PRO A 197 -19.90 -19.67 3.90
CA PRO A 197 -20.89 -20.40 3.11
C PRO A 197 -20.80 -20.17 1.59
N CYS A 198 -20.30 -19.00 1.16
CA CYS A 198 -20.10 -18.69 -0.26
C CYS A 198 -19.06 -19.58 -0.96
N ARG A 199 -18.24 -20.33 -0.21
CA ARG A 199 -17.18 -21.21 -0.71
C ARG A 199 -17.64 -22.65 -0.95
N GLU A 200 -18.93 -22.94 -0.76
CA GLU A 200 -19.50 -24.29 -0.89
C GLU A 200 -19.27 -24.91 -2.29
N GLU A 201 -19.26 -24.11 -3.35
CA GLU A 201 -18.94 -24.59 -4.71
C GLU A 201 -17.53 -25.18 -4.80
N GLN A 202 -16.54 -24.54 -4.17
CA GLN A 202 -15.15 -24.99 -4.18
C GLN A 202 -14.96 -26.24 -3.30
N LEU A 203 -15.66 -26.33 -2.17
CA LEU A 203 -15.72 -27.55 -1.36
C LEU A 203 -16.30 -28.74 -2.14
N ASN A 204 -17.35 -28.49 -2.92
CA ASN A 204 -17.94 -29.53 -3.78
C ASN A 204 -16.98 -30.01 -4.88
N LYS A 205 -16.04 -29.18 -5.34
CA LYS A 205 -14.98 -29.61 -6.28
C LYS A 205 -14.02 -30.60 -5.61
N ILE A 206 -13.60 -30.33 -4.37
CA ILE A 206 -12.75 -31.24 -3.58
C ILE A 206 -13.49 -32.56 -3.31
N ARG A 207 -14.78 -32.49 -2.95
CA ARG A 207 -15.60 -33.67 -2.64
C ARG A 207 -15.78 -34.61 -3.83
N ASN A 208 -15.88 -34.07 -5.04
CA ASN A 208 -16.12 -34.83 -6.26
C ASN A 208 -14.85 -35.16 -7.06
N ALA A 209 -13.67 -34.77 -6.55
CA ALA A 209 -12.39 -35.06 -7.19
C ALA A 209 -12.16 -36.58 -7.23
N LYS A 210 -11.75 -37.09 -8.40
CA LYS A 210 -11.53 -38.54 -8.62
C LYS A 210 -10.11 -38.96 -8.32
N ASP A 211 -9.16 -38.06 -8.55
CA ASP A 211 -7.73 -38.32 -8.43
C ASP A 211 -7.13 -37.57 -7.24
N LEU A 212 -6.04 -38.12 -6.69
CA LEU A 212 -5.27 -37.47 -5.63
C LEU A 212 -4.82 -36.07 -6.04
N ILE A 213 -4.32 -35.92 -7.26
CA ILE A 213 -3.81 -34.65 -7.78
C ILE A 213 -4.93 -33.60 -7.86
N GLU A 214 -6.11 -33.98 -8.32
CA GLU A 214 -7.25 -33.06 -8.38
C GLU A 214 -7.74 -32.65 -6.99
N THR A 215 -7.69 -33.59 -6.04
CA THR A 215 -8.01 -33.32 -4.63
C THR A 215 -7.03 -32.30 -4.04
N LEU A 216 -5.71 -32.53 -4.20
CA LEU A 216 -4.66 -31.64 -3.69
C LEU A 216 -4.73 -30.27 -4.36
N ARG A 217 -4.90 -30.22 -5.69
CA ARG A 217 -5.05 -28.98 -6.44
C ARG A 217 -6.23 -28.15 -5.99
N SER A 218 -7.42 -28.76 -5.94
CA SER A 218 -8.65 -28.07 -5.55
C SER A 218 -8.57 -27.58 -4.10
N THR A 219 -7.86 -28.34 -3.24
CA THR A 219 -7.60 -27.95 -1.85
C THR A 219 -6.69 -26.72 -1.78
N CYS A 220 -5.57 -26.70 -2.52
CA CYS A 220 -4.68 -25.53 -2.58
C CYS A 220 -5.41 -24.29 -3.12
N GLU A 221 -6.19 -24.43 -4.19
CA GLU A 221 -6.96 -23.33 -4.78
C GLU A 221 -7.99 -22.76 -3.79
N LEU A 222 -8.65 -23.61 -2.98
CA LEU A 222 -9.53 -23.14 -1.92
C LEU A 222 -8.76 -22.45 -0.79
N LEU A 223 -7.64 -23.01 -0.35
CA LEU A 223 -6.81 -22.46 0.72
C LEU A 223 -6.23 -21.07 0.37
N GLU A 224 -5.75 -20.88 -0.86
CA GLU A 224 -5.27 -19.57 -1.34
C GLU A 224 -6.33 -18.48 -1.19
N VAL A 225 -7.58 -18.83 -1.51
CA VAL A 225 -8.70 -17.90 -1.42
C VAL A 225 -9.15 -17.69 0.03
N MET A 226 -9.16 -18.75 0.84
CA MET A 226 -9.49 -18.65 2.27
C MET A 226 -8.51 -17.79 3.05
N LYS A 227 -7.23 -17.73 2.65
CA LYS A 227 -6.25 -16.80 3.24
C LYS A 227 -6.67 -15.34 3.06
N VAL A 228 -7.16 -14.99 1.87
CA VAL A 228 -7.66 -13.63 1.59
C VAL A 228 -8.96 -13.37 2.34
N ASP A 229 -9.86 -14.36 2.44
CA ASP A 229 -11.08 -14.24 3.24
C ASP A 229 -10.75 -13.94 4.70
N MET A 230 -9.76 -14.63 5.28
CA MET A 230 -9.31 -14.44 6.65
C MET A 230 -8.65 -13.07 6.86
N ALA A 231 -7.80 -12.64 5.92
CA ALA A 231 -7.21 -11.30 5.95
C ALA A 231 -8.29 -10.20 5.91
N ASN A 232 -9.28 -10.34 5.04
CA ASN A 232 -10.42 -9.42 4.95
C ASN A 232 -11.30 -9.44 6.20
N PHE A 233 -11.49 -10.61 6.82
CA PHE A 233 -12.21 -10.72 8.10
C PHE A 233 -11.49 -9.97 9.22
N TYR A 234 -10.18 -10.21 9.39
CA TYR A 234 -9.38 -9.49 10.39
C TYR A 234 -9.29 -8.00 10.12
N LEU A 235 -9.19 -7.60 8.85
CA LEU A 235 -9.22 -6.20 8.48
C LEU A 235 -10.54 -5.55 8.91
N LYS A 236 -11.68 -6.15 8.60
CA LYS A 236 -13.00 -5.64 9.02
C LYS A 236 -13.13 -5.54 10.54
N GLN A 237 -12.61 -6.52 11.26
CA GLN A 237 -12.63 -6.53 12.73
C GLN A 237 -11.79 -5.40 13.34
N ASN A 238 -10.60 -5.13 12.77
CA ASN A 238 -9.65 -4.17 13.32
C ASN A 238 -9.75 -2.76 12.72
N ARG A 239 -10.52 -2.58 11.64
CA ARG A 239 -10.70 -1.30 10.93
C ARG A 239 -11.01 -0.11 11.86
N PRO A 240 -11.92 -0.20 12.85
CA PRO A 240 -12.19 0.93 13.75
C PRO A 240 -10.95 1.40 14.53
N VAL A 241 -10.06 0.47 14.89
CA VAL A 241 -8.80 0.78 15.57
C VAL A 241 -7.83 1.42 14.58
N ILE A 242 -7.72 0.89 13.37
CA ILE A 242 -6.87 1.48 12.31
C ILE A 242 -7.30 2.91 12.00
N GLU A 243 -8.60 3.16 11.83
CA GLU A 243 -9.14 4.50 11.58
C GLU A 243 -8.80 5.47 12.71
N ALA A 244 -8.91 5.04 13.97
CA ALA A 244 -8.59 5.87 15.14
C ALA A 244 -7.10 6.26 15.23
N TYR A 245 -6.17 5.37 14.87
CA TYR A 245 -4.72 5.58 15.02
C TYR A 245 -3.99 5.93 13.72
N SER A 246 -4.67 5.88 12.57
CA SER A 246 -4.07 6.09 11.23
C SER A 246 -3.32 7.43 11.12
N ALA A 247 -3.95 8.53 11.54
CA ALA A 247 -3.36 9.87 11.44
C ALA A 247 -2.08 10.04 12.26
N GLU A 248 -2.04 9.49 13.48
CA GLU A 248 -0.85 9.53 14.33
C GLU A 248 0.28 8.68 13.73
N TYR A 249 -0.05 7.49 13.23
CA TYR A 249 0.90 6.60 12.58
C TYR A 249 1.50 7.22 11.31
N GLU A 250 0.66 7.77 10.42
CA GLU A 250 1.10 8.42 9.18
C GLU A 250 2.02 9.61 9.47
N LEU A 251 1.68 10.44 10.47
CA LEU A 251 2.53 11.54 10.89
C LEU A 251 3.89 11.03 11.38
N GLU A 252 3.92 10.02 12.25
CA GLU A 252 5.17 9.47 12.78
C GLU A 252 6.07 8.89 11.67
N GLN A 253 5.49 8.15 10.72
CA GLN A 253 6.25 7.60 9.59
C GLN A 253 6.73 8.70 8.65
N PHE A 254 5.89 9.69 8.36
CA PHE A 254 6.26 10.81 7.52
C PHE A 254 7.39 11.65 8.14
N MET A 255 7.38 11.85 9.45
CA MET A 255 8.48 12.54 10.15
C MET A 255 9.81 11.78 10.01
N LYS A 256 9.80 10.45 10.14
CA LYS A 256 11.01 9.63 9.92
C LYS A 256 11.54 9.75 8.49
N VAL A 257 10.64 9.80 7.51
CA VAL A 257 11.00 10.03 6.11
C VAL A 257 11.60 11.42 5.93
N MET A 258 10.99 12.45 6.52
CA MET A 258 11.45 13.83 6.42
C MET A 258 12.83 14.04 7.07
N ASP A 259 13.15 13.29 8.13
CA ASP A 259 14.48 13.30 8.74
C ASP A 259 15.53 12.58 7.87
N ALA A 260 15.10 11.56 7.10
CA ALA A 260 15.97 10.80 6.21
C ALA A 260 16.26 11.52 4.88
N ASP A 261 15.30 12.30 4.37
CA ASP A 261 15.40 13.01 3.10
C ASP A 261 15.17 14.53 3.26
N PRO A 262 16.25 15.34 3.35
CA PRO A 262 16.15 16.78 3.49
C PRO A 262 15.60 17.48 2.23
N ASP A 263 15.70 16.85 1.05
CA ASP A 263 15.21 17.43 -0.21
C ASP A 263 13.69 17.51 -0.21
N LEU A 264 13.03 16.55 0.45
CA LEU A 264 11.59 16.55 0.66
C LEU A 264 11.09 17.80 1.36
N ARG A 265 11.81 18.20 2.42
CA ARG A 265 11.49 19.38 3.22
C ARG A 265 11.64 20.65 2.39
N ILE A 266 12.68 20.73 1.55
CA ILE A 266 12.90 21.87 0.65
C ILE A 266 11.73 21.96 -0.34
N ALA A 267 11.37 20.86 -1.00
CA ALA A 267 10.27 20.84 -1.97
C ALA A 267 8.92 21.28 -1.37
N ILE A 268 8.59 20.81 -0.16
CA ILE A 268 7.35 21.21 0.53
C ILE A 268 7.41 22.70 0.92
N THR A 269 8.56 23.17 1.38
CA THR A 269 8.75 24.57 1.77
C THR A 269 8.62 25.48 0.56
N ASP A 270 9.26 25.14 -0.55
CA ASP A 270 9.18 25.88 -1.80
C ASP A 270 7.75 25.93 -2.34
N TRP A 271 7.00 24.83 -2.26
CA TRP A 271 5.58 24.81 -2.62
C TRP A 271 4.78 25.80 -1.78
N LEU A 272 4.91 25.75 -0.45
CA LEU A 272 4.17 26.66 0.44
C LEU A 272 4.58 28.13 0.25
N MET A 273 5.87 28.40 0.01
CA MET A 273 6.39 29.75 -0.20
C MET A 273 5.80 30.44 -1.44
N ARG A 274 5.43 29.70 -2.49
CA ARG A 274 4.78 30.26 -3.69
C ARG A 274 3.48 31.02 -3.38
N HIS A 275 2.79 30.65 -2.30
CA HIS A 275 1.50 31.25 -1.92
C HIS A 275 1.63 32.37 -0.90
N ILE A 276 2.84 32.67 -0.41
CA ILE A 276 3.12 33.80 0.48
C ILE A 276 3.17 35.11 -0.31
N ASP A 277 3.75 35.09 -1.52
CA ASP A 277 3.95 36.30 -2.34
C ASP A 277 2.64 36.80 -3.00
N THR A 278 1.64 35.94 -3.19
CA THR A 278 0.37 36.30 -3.84
C THR A 278 -0.46 37.33 -3.05
N ASP A 279 -0.22 37.46 -1.74
CA ASP A 279 -0.89 38.46 -0.89
C ASP A 279 -0.40 39.90 -1.14
N GLN A 280 0.83 40.09 -1.64
CA GLN A 280 1.34 41.44 -1.91
C GLN A 280 0.89 42.01 -3.25
N GLU A 281 0.61 41.16 -4.25
CA GLU A 281 0.20 41.65 -5.58
C GLU A 281 -1.29 41.99 -5.68
N THR A 282 -2.13 41.35 -4.85
CA THR A 282 -3.59 41.57 -4.88
C THR A 282 -4.08 42.65 -3.91
N ALA A 283 -3.23 43.10 -2.97
CA ALA A 283 -3.53 44.18 -2.04
C ALA A 283 -2.76 45.47 -2.38
N ASN A 284 -3.26 46.21 -3.37
CA ASN A 284 -2.94 47.61 -3.69
C ASN A 284 -1.60 47.86 -4.41
N GLY A 285 -1.69 48.36 -5.66
CA GLY A 285 -0.56 48.83 -6.47
C GLY A 285 0.09 50.13 -5.97
N SER A 286 0.52 50.19 -4.71
CA SER A 286 1.14 51.38 -4.12
C SER A 286 2.05 51.09 -2.93
N ALA A 287 2.91 50.08 -2.99
CA ALA A 287 4.00 49.92 -2.02
C ALA A 287 5.29 49.40 -2.68
N PRO A 288 6.49 49.92 -2.30
CA PRO A 288 7.77 49.39 -2.75
C PRO A 288 7.98 47.97 -2.18
N PRO A 289 8.86 47.14 -2.76
CA PRO A 289 9.00 45.73 -2.39
C PRO A 289 9.54 45.63 -0.97
N SER A 290 8.64 45.51 0.01
CA SER A 290 8.98 45.44 1.42
C SER A 290 9.20 43.97 1.79
N ALA A 291 10.46 43.68 2.12
CA ALA A 291 11.00 42.53 2.82
C ALA A 291 10.09 41.29 2.92
N LYS A 292 10.49 40.21 2.23
CA LYS A 292 9.99 38.84 2.42
C LYS A 292 9.77 38.57 3.91
N LYS A 293 8.51 38.55 4.38
CA LYS A 293 8.20 38.12 5.75
C LYS A 293 8.67 36.68 5.88
N ARG A 294 9.46 36.39 6.91
CA ARG A 294 9.83 35.00 7.22
C ARG A 294 8.57 34.27 7.70
N PHE A 295 8.48 32.96 7.45
CA PHE A 295 7.38 32.12 7.92
C PHE A 295 7.14 32.25 9.44
N GLU A 296 8.22 32.52 10.19
CA GLU A 296 8.26 32.74 11.64
C GLU A 296 7.46 33.98 12.11
N ASP A 297 7.15 34.93 11.20
CA ASP A 297 6.47 36.20 11.50
C ASP A 297 4.97 36.21 11.10
N LEU A 298 4.43 35.09 10.61
CA LEU A 298 3.06 34.98 10.14
C LEU A 298 2.07 34.71 11.29
N SER A 299 0.91 35.35 11.25
CA SER A 299 -0.20 35.04 12.15
C SER A 299 -0.88 33.71 11.77
N ASN A 300 -1.52 33.05 12.74
CA ASN A 300 -2.27 31.80 12.49
C ASN A 300 -3.33 31.94 11.38
N SER A 301 -3.90 33.14 11.20
CA SER A 301 -4.87 33.41 10.13
C SER A 301 -4.21 33.49 8.75
N GLU A 302 -3.03 34.13 8.65
CA GLU A 302 -2.25 34.19 7.41
C GLU A 302 -1.78 32.78 7.01
N VAL A 303 -1.30 31.99 7.97
CA VAL A 303 -0.89 30.58 7.74
C VAL A 303 -2.05 29.75 7.22
N SER A 304 -3.25 29.86 7.81
CA SER A 304 -4.44 29.14 7.35
C SER A 304 -4.85 29.55 5.92
N ALA A 305 -4.74 30.84 5.59
CA ALA A 305 -5.02 31.34 4.24
C ALA A 305 -4.02 30.81 3.20
N ILE A 306 -2.72 30.81 3.52
CA ILE A 306 -1.66 30.25 2.68
C ILE A 306 -1.91 28.77 2.41
N ILE A 307 -2.15 27.99 3.47
CA ILE A 307 -2.44 26.56 3.38
C ILE A 307 -3.66 26.33 2.50
N SER A 308 -4.75 27.06 2.74
CA SER A 308 -5.98 26.92 1.94
C SER A 308 -5.73 27.17 0.45
N ARG A 309 -4.94 28.18 0.09
CA ARG A 309 -4.57 28.47 -1.31
C ARG A 309 -3.68 27.38 -1.90
N ALA A 310 -2.72 26.88 -1.13
CA ALA A 310 -1.86 25.78 -1.55
C ALA A 310 -2.69 24.53 -1.86
N TYR A 311 -3.63 24.17 -1.00
CA TYR A 311 -4.55 23.06 -1.26
C TYR A 311 -5.48 23.30 -2.45
N LEU A 312 -5.89 24.55 -2.72
CA LEU A 312 -6.68 24.87 -3.91
C LEU A 312 -5.87 24.74 -5.21
N GLU A 313 -4.56 25.01 -5.20
CA GLU A 313 -3.68 24.80 -6.35
C GLU A 313 -3.68 23.33 -6.81
N LEU A 314 -3.86 22.38 -5.89
CA LEU A 314 -3.89 20.94 -6.20
C LEU A 314 -5.02 20.56 -7.16
N LEU A 315 -6.11 21.34 -7.19
CA LEU A 315 -7.26 21.08 -8.07
C LEU A 315 -6.96 21.45 -9.53
N ASP A 316 -6.06 22.42 -9.75
CA ASP A 316 -5.59 22.88 -11.06
C ASP A 316 -4.07 22.64 -11.21
N TRP A 317 -3.60 21.46 -10.80
CA TRP A 317 -2.17 21.17 -10.74
C TRP A 317 -1.49 21.22 -12.11
N SER A 318 -0.43 22.03 -12.22
CA SER A 318 0.33 22.16 -13.46
C SER A 318 1.40 21.08 -13.61
N VAL A 319 1.60 20.59 -14.84
CA VAL A 319 2.59 19.53 -15.17
C VAL A 319 4.04 19.99 -14.96
N PHE A 320 4.26 21.31 -14.80
CA PHE A 320 5.59 21.90 -14.65
C PHE A 320 6.14 21.84 -13.21
N HIS A 321 5.31 21.54 -12.22
CA HIS A 321 5.72 21.51 -10.81
C HIS A 321 5.68 20.09 -10.25
N SER A 322 6.69 19.76 -9.44
CA SER A 322 6.73 18.48 -8.72
C SER A 322 5.64 18.44 -7.67
N TYR A 323 4.89 17.33 -7.64
CA TYR A 323 3.78 17.15 -6.71
C TYR A 323 4.26 17.14 -5.25
N PRO A 324 3.51 17.72 -4.29
CA PRO A 324 3.94 17.75 -2.89
C PRO A 324 4.03 16.35 -2.31
N ALA A 325 5.19 16.04 -1.73
CA ALA A 325 5.48 14.72 -1.18
C ALA A 325 4.48 14.25 -0.11
N THR A 326 3.97 15.18 0.68
CA THR A 326 2.95 14.94 1.72
C THR A 326 1.65 14.35 1.18
N LEU A 327 1.31 14.64 -0.07
CA LEU A 327 0.03 14.27 -0.68
C LEU A 327 0.19 13.21 -1.79
N MET A 328 1.37 12.63 -1.92
CA MET A 328 1.69 11.68 -2.99
C MET A 328 0.76 10.46 -3.02
N ILE A 329 0.30 10.00 -1.86
CA ILE A 329 -0.63 8.87 -1.75
C ILE A 329 -1.99 9.25 -2.37
N ASP A 330 -2.49 10.46 -2.06
CA ASP A 330 -3.77 10.98 -2.53
C ASP A 330 -3.76 11.56 -3.95
N ARG A 331 -2.62 11.53 -4.66
CA ARG A 331 -2.46 12.19 -5.96
C ARG A 331 -3.57 11.84 -6.95
N PHE A 332 -3.87 10.55 -7.13
CA PHE A 332 -4.90 10.12 -8.07
C PHE A 332 -6.29 10.63 -7.69
N ARG A 333 -6.62 10.65 -6.40
CA ARG A 333 -7.91 11.13 -5.89
C ARG A 333 -8.04 12.65 -6.06
N LEU A 334 -6.95 13.39 -5.85
CA LEU A 334 -6.91 14.83 -6.05
C LEU A 334 -6.99 15.20 -7.53
N GLU A 335 -6.34 14.43 -8.41
CA GLU A 335 -6.49 14.58 -9.87
C GLU A 335 -7.93 14.31 -10.32
N GLU A 336 -8.59 13.25 -9.82
CA GLU A 336 -10.00 12.96 -10.10
C GLU A 336 -10.92 14.08 -9.59
N LEU A 337 -10.62 14.66 -8.42
CA LEU A 337 -11.36 15.79 -7.88
C LEU A 337 -11.21 17.05 -8.75
N GLY A 338 -9.99 17.33 -9.23
CA GLY A 338 -9.73 18.40 -10.20
C GLY A 338 -10.50 18.22 -11.51
N GLU A 339 -10.55 16.98 -12.03
CA GLU A 339 -11.35 16.65 -13.21
C GLU A 339 -12.86 16.88 -12.99
N LYS A 340 -13.39 16.48 -11.83
CA LYS A 340 -14.78 16.76 -11.45
C LYS A 340 -15.04 18.26 -11.32
N LEU A 341 -14.10 19.03 -10.76
CA LEU A 341 -14.22 20.48 -10.68
C LEU A 341 -14.32 21.10 -12.08
N LEU A 342 -13.43 20.73 -13.00
CA LEU A 342 -13.44 21.20 -14.38
C LEU A 342 -14.75 20.85 -15.10
N GLN A 343 -15.26 19.63 -14.88
CA GLN A 343 -16.57 19.21 -15.39
C GLN A 343 -17.70 20.13 -14.86
N VAL A 344 -17.70 20.45 -13.57
CA VAL A 344 -18.70 21.34 -12.97
C VAL A 344 -18.59 22.76 -13.52
N ILE A 345 -17.37 23.28 -13.72
CA ILE A 345 -17.13 24.59 -14.31
C ILE A 345 -17.72 24.65 -15.73
N ILE A 346 -17.41 23.66 -16.57
CA ILE A 346 -17.92 23.60 -17.96
C ILE A 346 -19.44 23.47 -17.98
N CYS A 347 -20.01 22.58 -17.16
CA CYS A 347 -21.46 22.43 -17.08
C CYS A 347 -22.13 23.74 -16.64
N THR A 348 -21.57 24.41 -15.63
CA THR A 348 -22.11 25.68 -15.12
C THR A 348 -22.01 26.79 -16.16
N SER A 349 -20.86 26.93 -16.83
CA SER A 349 -20.68 27.91 -17.90
C SER A 349 -21.62 27.64 -19.09
N CYS A 350 -21.77 26.38 -19.52
CA CYS A 350 -22.72 26.01 -20.56
C CYS A 350 -24.17 26.34 -20.18
N VAL A 351 -24.58 26.02 -18.95
CA VAL A 351 -25.93 26.36 -18.45
C VAL A 351 -26.11 27.87 -18.39
N LEU A 352 -25.12 28.61 -17.90
CA LEU A 352 -25.16 30.07 -17.78
C LEU A 352 -25.28 30.73 -19.16
N ILE A 353 -24.42 30.35 -20.11
CA ILE A 353 -24.45 30.87 -21.50
C ILE A 353 -25.78 30.53 -22.17
N THR A 354 -26.25 29.28 -22.03
CA THR A 354 -27.52 28.85 -22.63
C THR A 354 -28.71 29.61 -22.02
N CYS A 355 -28.71 29.85 -20.70
CA CYS A 355 -29.76 30.61 -20.04
C CYS A 355 -29.75 32.09 -20.44
N ASN A 356 -28.55 32.68 -20.60
CA ASN A 356 -28.39 34.06 -21.05
C ASN A 356 -28.82 34.24 -22.52
N LEU A 357 -28.58 33.23 -23.38
CA LEU A 357 -28.91 33.30 -24.81
C LEU A 357 -30.36 32.91 -25.13
N ALA A 358 -30.96 31.99 -24.38
CA ALA A 358 -32.30 31.46 -24.66
C ALA A 358 -33.47 32.40 -24.28
N GLY A 359 -33.18 33.53 -23.62
CA GLY A 359 -34.17 34.51 -23.17
C GLY A 359 -34.95 34.09 -21.91
N LYS A 360 -35.55 35.07 -21.21
CA LYS A 360 -36.20 34.86 -19.90
C LYS A 360 -37.26 33.76 -19.91
N GLU A 361 -38.10 33.70 -20.95
CA GLU A 361 -39.24 32.77 -21.01
C GLU A 361 -38.83 31.28 -21.07
N VAL A 362 -37.70 30.97 -21.72
CA VAL A 362 -37.18 29.59 -21.77
C VAL A 362 -36.41 29.26 -20.49
N SER A 363 -35.70 30.24 -19.92
CA SER A 363 -34.89 30.05 -18.71
C SER A 363 -35.72 29.87 -17.43
N GLU A 364 -36.90 30.50 -17.35
CA GLU A 364 -37.79 30.47 -16.18
C GLU A 364 -38.61 29.16 -16.09
N ARG A 365 -38.58 28.33 -17.14
CA ARG A 365 -39.21 27.02 -17.13
C ARG A 365 -38.50 26.11 -16.14
N ARG A 366 -39.14 25.79 -15.00
CA ARG A 366 -38.56 25.02 -13.87
C ARG A 366 -37.79 23.75 -14.25
N ALA A 367 -38.18 23.06 -15.32
CA ALA A 367 -37.55 21.81 -15.76
C ALA A 367 -36.38 21.99 -16.73
N PHE A 368 -36.23 23.15 -17.37
CA PHE A 368 -35.24 23.36 -18.42
C PHE A 368 -33.80 23.31 -17.87
N LYS A 369 -33.52 24.06 -16.80
CA LYS A 369 -32.20 24.09 -16.14
C LYS A 369 -31.77 22.71 -15.65
N THR A 370 -32.68 21.96 -15.03
CA THR A 370 -32.40 20.62 -14.49
C THR A 370 -32.15 19.60 -15.60
N ASN A 371 -32.95 19.63 -16.68
CA ASN A 371 -32.75 18.73 -17.82
C ASN A 371 -31.45 19.04 -18.56
N LEU A 372 -31.15 20.34 -18.80
CA LEU A 372 -29.90 20.75 -19.44
C LEU A 372 -28.69 20.32 -18.61
N LYS A 373 -28.73 20.53 -17.29
CA LYS A 373 -27.69 20.06 -16.36
C LYS A 373 -27.48 18.55 -16.48
N ASN A 374 -28.54 17.76 -16.43
CA ASN A 374 -28.45 16.30 -16.46
C ASN A 374 -27.90 15.79 -17.81
N GLN A 375 -28.32 16.39 -18.92
CA GLN A 375 -27.80 16.05 -20.25
C GLN A 375 -26.32 16.42 -20.40
N LEU A 376 -25.91 17.61 -19.92
CA LEU A 376 -24.51 18.03 -19.93
C LEU A 376 -23.64 17.12 -19.08
N LEU A 377 -24.09 16.72 -17.89
CA LEU A 377 -23.36 15.77 -17.04
C LEU A 377 -23.17 14.40 -17.72
N ILE A 378 -24.21 13.87 -18.39
CA ILE A 378 -24.10 12.60 -19.13
C ILE A 378 -23.07 12.70 -20.27
N ILE A 379 -23.12 13.78 -21.05
CA ILE A 379 -22.20 14.03 -22.15
C ILE A 379 -20.77 14.14 -21.62
N THR A 380 -20.58 14.90 -20.54
CA THR A 380 -19.26 15.21 -19.99
C THR A 380 -18.60 13.98 -19.36
N ASN A 381 -19.36 13.16 -18.62
CA ASN A 381 -18.90 11.84 -18.13
C ASN A 381 -18.51 10.88 -19.26
N SER A 382 -19.22 10.95 -20.40
CA SER A 382 -18.92 10.07 -21.55
C SER A 382 -17.65 10.47 -22.33
N ILE A 383 -17.24 11.73 -22.20
CA ILE A 383 -16.07 12.32 -22.85
C ILE A 383 -14.81 12.06 -22.01
N GLU A 384 -14.91 12.17 -20.69
CA GLU A 384 -13.86 11.85 -19.71
C GLU A 384 -13.29 10.44 -19.96
N ARG A 385 -14.18 9.45 -20.14
CA ARG A 385 -13.82 8.06 -20.41
C ARG A 385 -13.12 7.82 -21.76
N ARG A 386 -13.14 8.78 -22.70
CA ARG A 386 -12.66 8.60 -24.08
C ARG A 386 -11.49 9.48 -24.52
N TYR A 387 -11.34 10.71 -23.99
CA TYR A 387 -10.39 11.68 -24.56
C TYR A 387 -9.50 12.43 -23.55
N GLY A 388 -9.64 12.20 -22.24
CA GLY A 388 -8.75 12.77 -21.20
C GLY A 388 -8.73 14.30 -21.11
N LYS A 389 -7.82 14.83 -20.27
CA LYS A 389 -7.69 16.26 -19.89
C LYS A 389 -7.54 17.23 -21.10
N PHE A 390 -7.01 16.77 -22.23
CA PHE A 390 -6.71 17.61 -23.40
C PHE A 390 -7.97 18.13 -24.12
N PHE A 391 -9.01 17.29 -24.24
CA PHE A 391 -10.24 17.69 -24.92
C PHE A 391 -11.08 18.67 -24.08
N PHE A 392 -11.03 18.52 -22.76
CA PHE A 392 -11.66 19.44 -21.81
C PHE A 392 -11.00 20.82 -21.82
N PHE A 393 -9.68 20.88 -21.92
CA PHE A 393 -8.95 22.15 -22.08
C PHE A 393 -9.36 22.89 -23.36
N LEU A 394 -9.55 22.16 -24.46
CA LEU A 394 -10.01 22.73 -25.73
C LEU A 394 -11.44 23.28 -25.62
N ILE A 395 -12.33 22.56 -24.94
CA ILE A 395 -13.71 22.99 -24.66
C ILE A 395 -13.70 24.22 -23.74
N PHE A 396 -12.88 24.24 -22.69
CA PHE A 396 -12.77 25.38 -21.79
C PHE A 396 -12.27 26.63 -22.52
N ILE A 397 -11.27 26.50 -23.39
CA ILE A 397 -10.82 27.59 -24.27
C ILE A 397 -11.96 28.05 -25.18
N PHE A 398 -12.67 27.11 -25.81
CA PHE A 398 -13.76 27.45 -26.72
C PHE A 398 -14.93 28.16 -26.01
N ILE A 399 -15.31 27.69 -24.81
CA ILE A 399 -16.35 28.31 -23.98
C ILE A 399 -15.90 29.65 -23.42
N SER A 400 -14.63 29.79 -23.00
CA SER A 400 -14.08 31.05 -22.51
C SER A 400 -14.01 32.09 -23.63
N LEU A 401 -13.60 31.68 -24.83
CA LEU A 401 -13.65 32.51 -26.04
C LEU A 401 -15.08 32.88 -26.40
N LEU A 402 -16.04 31.95 -26.31
CA LEU A 402 -17.44 32.22 -26.58
C LEU A 402 -18.06 33.16 -25.54
N SER A 403 -17.70 33.03 -24.27
CA SER A 403 -18.11 33.92 -23.18
C SER A 403 -17.54 35.33 -23.36
N LEU A 404 -16.25 35.44 -23.71
CA LEU A 404 -15.62 36.71 -24.10
C LEU A 404 -16.32 37.34 -25.31
N PHE A 405 -16.68 36.54 -26.31
CA PHE A 405 -17.40 36.99 -27.49
C PHE A 405 -18.81 37.49 -27.13
N VAL A 406 -19.53 36.79 -26.25
CA VAL A 406 -20.85 37.19 -25.76
C VAL A 406 -20.76 38.45 -24.89
N CYS A 407 -19.76 38.57 -24.01
CA CYS A 407 -19.51 39.79 -23.23
C CYS A 407 -19.16 40.98 -24.13
N LEU A 408 -18.31 40.79 -25.14
CA LEU A 408 -18.00 41.82 -26.15
C LEU A 408 -19.26 42.22 -26.92
N PHE A 409 -20.14 41.26 -27.27
CA PHE A 409 -21.39 41.54 -27.97
C PHE A 409 -22.43 42.25 -27.09
N ILE A 410 -22.43 42.00 -25.79
CA ILE A 410 -23.28 42.71 -24.81
C ILE A 410 -22.75 44.13 -24.58
N CYS A 411 -21.42 44.32 -24.47
CA CYS A 411 -20.79 45.63 -24.37
C CYS A 411 -21.01 46.49 -25.63
N PHE A 412 -20.91 45.90 -26.84
CA PHE A 412 -21.17 46.62 -28.11
C PHE A 412 -22.65 46.94 -28.36
N ARG A 413 -23.57 46.40 -27.55
CA ARG A 413 -25.02 46.64 -27.68
C ARG A 413 -25.52 47.74 -26.73
N TRP A 414 -24.59 48.40 -26.02
CA TRP A 414 -24.82 49.51 -25.08
C TRP A 414 -23.96 50.75 -25.36
N GLU A 415 -23.45 50.88 -26.58
CA GLU A 415 -23.10 52.16 -27.25
C GLU A 415 -24.04 52.34 -28.45
#